data_AF-A0A6A6M2M3-F1
#
_entry.id   AF-A0A6A6M2M3-F1
#
_cell.length_a   1.000
_cell.length_b   1.000
_cell.length_c   1.000
_cell.angle_alpha   90.00
_cell.angle_beta   90.00
_cell.angle_gamma   90.00
#
_symmetry.space_group_name_H-M   'P 1'
#
loop_
_entity.id
_entity.type
_entity.pdbx_description
1 polymer ?
#
loop_
_entity_poly.entity_id
_entity_poly.type
_entity_poly.pdbx_seq_one_letter_code
_entity_poly.pdbx_strand_id
1 'polypeptide(L)'
;MTVSPQIFPPRKRRPPAGAFIAPNLSDLKLVQSLLILSQEISSFKPIPFLLKRNSLSIIRKAKLLAILFDELLRNPIPFLSPTLLCFEEMYIVLQRVKTLIEDCSNGSRMWLLIQTESVASSFYEVTLELSTLLDIFPVEEIDLSQDIQELVILIRRQCSQAKTFLDPNDYNLRLQVLTMLDLIRKQIVPDHSKLAEIFDKLGLRNSSTCKEEIESLEAEVQNQIDEKSKSEVVALIGLVRYAKCVLYGASTPTSDRRQRKVVPEANIPSAFRCPISLDLMRDPVVVATARHTIESPSINGLNLDTTRVQ
;
A
#
# COMPACT_ATOMS: atom_id res chain seq x y z
N MET A 1 14.99 -13.60 -26.76
CA MET A 1 14.15 -12.40 -26.84
C MET A 1 13.88 -11.92 -25.43
N THR A 2 14.66 -10.95 -24.96
CA THR A 2 14.53 -10.34 -23.63
C THR A 2 13.39 -9.33 -23.66
N VAL A 3 12.33 -9.60 -22.89
CA VAL A 3 11.21 -8.68 -22.71
C VAL A 3 11.69 -7.54 -21.83
N SER A 4 11.73 -6.31 -22.37
CA SER A 4 12.01 -5.10 -21.59
C SER A 4 10.99 -4.97 -20.45
N PRO A 5 11.41 -4.60 -19.23
CA PRO A 5 10.47 -4.30 -18.16
C PRO A 5 9.64 -3.07 -18.56
N GLN A 6 8.32 -3.23 -18.52
CA GLN A 6 7.36 -2.13 -18.65
C GLN A 6 7.65 -1.11 -17.54
N ILE A 7 8.36 -0.03 -17.88
CA ILE A 7 8.59 1.10 -16.99
C ILE A 7 7.25 1.83 -16.88
N PHE A 8 6.56 1.61 -15.75
CA PHE A 8 5.39 2.42 -15.41
C PHE A 8 5.81 3.90 -15.37
N PRO A 9 4.99 4.82 -15.90
CA PRO A 9 5.32 6.24 -15.83
C PRO A 9 5.48 6.66 -14.36
N PRO A 10 6.48 7.49 -14.03
CA PRO A 10 6.62 8.03 -12.68
C PRO A 10 5.33 8.73 -12.28
N ARG A 11 4.85 8.47 -11.05
CA ARG A 11 3.68 9.16 -10.52
C ARG A 11 3.94 10.66 -10.56
N LYS A 12 3.07 11.41 -11.23
CA LYS A 12 3.16 12.87 -11.25
C LYS A 12 2.94 13.36 -9.82
N ARG A 13 3.81 14.28 -9.38
CA ARG A 13 3.67 14.97 -8.09
C ARG A 13 2.25 15.54 -7.95
N ARG A 14 1.75 15.59 -6.71
CA ARG A 14 0.54 16.35 -6.40
C ARG A 14 0.66 17.75 -7.02
N PRO A 15 -0.23 18.15 -7.92
CA PRO A 15 -0.17 19.48 -8.50
C PRO A 15 -0.35 20.53 -7.40
N PRO A 16 0.42 21.63 -7.42
CA PRO A 16 0.17 22.74 -6.49
C PRO A 16 -1.25 23.28 -6.71
N ALA A 17 -1.83 23.93 -5.69
CA ALA A 17 -3.18 24.46 -5.76
C ALA A 17 -3.43 25.34 -7.01
N GLY A 18 -2.43 26.08 -7.46
CA GLY A 18 -2.49 26.93 -8.67
C GLY A 18 -2.25 26.21 -10.01
N ALA A 19 -2.05 24.89 -10.04
CA ALA A 19 -1.91 24.13 -11.29
C ALA A 19 -3.26 23.74 -11.93
N PHE A 20 -4.36 23.94 -11.21
CA PHE A 20 -5.70 23.67 -11.68
C PHE A 20 -6.28 24.94 -12.30
N ILE A 21 -6.64 24.86 -13.58
CA ILE A 21 -7.23 25.98 -14.33
C ILE A 21 -8.60 25.53 -14.80
N ALA A 22 -9.61 26.38 -14.62
CA ALA A 22 -10.93 26.14 -15.16
C ALA A 22 -10.86 26.16 -16.70
N PRO A 23 -11.45 25.17 -17.39
CA PRO A 23 -11.51 25.20 -18.85
C PRO A 23 -12.46 26.32 -19.31
N ASN A 24 -12.09 27.05 -20.38
CA ASN A 24 -12.97 28.02 -21.04
C ASN A 24 -14.13 27.26 -21.71
N LEU A 25 -15.23 27.08 -20.99
CA LEU A 25 -16.42 26.35 -21.44
C LEU A 25 -17.63 27.28 -21.51
N SER A 26 -18.59 26.95 -22.37
CA SER A 26 -19.92 27.54 -22.28
C SER A 26 -20.59 27.12 -20.97
N ASP A 27 -21.40 28.01 -20.36
CA ASP A 27 -22.21 27.83 -19.16
C ASP A 27 -22.70 26.38 -18.92
N LEU A 28 -23.46 25.81 -19.86
CA LEU A 28 -24.02 24.46 -19.74
C LEU A 28 -22.95 23.35 -19.70
N LYS A 29 -21.87 23.51 -20.46
CA LYS A 29 -20.76 22.55 -20.47
C LYS A 29 -19.97 22.60 -19.17
N LEU A 30 -19.87 23.76 -18.53
CA LEU A 30 -19.24 23.89 -17.22
C LEU A 30 -20.05 23.14 -16.16
N VAL A 31 -21.36 23.36 -16.09
CA VAL A 31 -22.25 22.63 -15.17
C VAL A 31 -22.23 21.12 -15.44
N GLN A 32 -22.21 20.71 -16.71
CA GLN A 32 -22.07 19.30 -17.08
C GLN A 32 -20.72 18.72 -16.59
N SER A 33 -19.63 19.47 -16.72
CA SER A 33 -18.31 19.05 -16.24
C SER A 33 -18.27 18.94 -14.72
N LEU A 34 -18.91 19.87 -14.01
CA LEU A 34 -19.09 19.83 -12.55
C LEU A 34 -19.90 18.62 -12.10
N LEU A 35 -20.98 18.28 -12.80
CA LEU A 35 -21.79 17.09 -12.53
C LEU A 35 -20.95 15.82 -12.68
N ILE A 36 -20.27 15.65 -13.82
CA ILE A 36 -19.42 14.48 -14.09
C ILE A 36 -18.35 14.35 -13.01
N LEU A 37 -17.64 15.45 -12.71
CA LEU A 37 -16.58 15.45 -11.72
C LEU A 37 -17.11 15.11 -10.31
N SER A 38 -18.27 15.64 -9.94
CA SER A 38 -18.93 15.33 -8.66
C SER A 38 -19.33 13.86 -8.57
N GLN A 39 -19.84 13.28 -9.67
CA GLN A 39 -20.19 11.86 -9.75
C GLN A 39 -18.96 10.95 -9.68
N GLU A 40 -17.86 11.32 -10.35
CA GLU A 40 -16.57 10.61 -10.25
C GLU A 40 -16.09 10.61 -8.79
N ILE A 41 -16.07 11.77 -8.13
CA ILE A 41 -15.66 11.87 -6.72
C ILE A 41 -16.57 11.01 -5.83
N SER A 42 -17.87 11.05 -6.10
CA SER A 42 -18.90 10.28 -5.39
C SER A 42 -18.73 8.77 -5.51
N SER A 43 -18.11 8.31 -6.60
CA SER A 43 -17.88 6.89 -6.91
C SER A 43 -16.66 6.30 -6.21
N PHE A 44 -15.74 7.13 -5.69
CA PHE A 44 -14.59 6.64 -4.96
C PHE A 44 -15.01 5.85 -3.72
N LYS A 45 -14.22 4.82 -3.43
CA LYS A 45 -14.28 4.14 -2.14
C LYS A 45 -13.60 5.02 -1.10
N PRO A 46 -14.15 5.10 0.13
CA PRO A 46 -13.46 5.77 1.21
C PRO A 46 -12.11 5.11 1.48
N ILE A 47 -11.13 5.90 1.91
CA ILE A 47 -9.81 5.39 2.24
C ILE A 47 -9.98 4.43 3.44
N PRO A 48 -9.63 3.14 3.29
CA PRO A 48 -10.16 2.10 4.17
C PRO A 48 -9.60 2.11 5.61
N PHE A 49 -8.35 2.55 5.79
CA PHE A 49 -7.62 2.44 7.07
C PHE A 49 -7.08 3.78 7.60
N LEU A 50 -6.76 4.76 6.75
CA LEU A 50 -6.37 6.12 7.16
C LEU A 50 -7.39 7.14 6.65
N LEU A 51 -7.55 8.26 7.34
CA LEU A 51 -8.32 9.41 6.85
C LEU A 51 -9.76 9.05 6.41
N LYS A 52 -10.31 7.96 6.97
CA LYS A 52 -11.61 7.40 6.56
C LYS A 52 -12.73 8.42 6.73
N ARG A 53 -12.74 9.15 7.85
CA ARG A 53 -13.74 10.21 8.10
C ARG A 53 -13.60 11.37 7.12
N ASN A 54 -12.37 11.79 6.83
CA ASN A 54 -12.10 12.90 5.92
C ASN A 54 -12.55 12.56 4.49
N SER A 55 -12.13 11.41 3.97
CA SER A 55 -12.56 10.92 2.65
C SER A 55 -14.07 10.68 2.57
N LEU A 56 -14.68 10.05 3.58
CA LEU A 56 -16.15 9.88 3.63
C LEU A 56 -16.90 11.21 3.60
N SER A 57 -16.43 12.19 4.38
CA SER A 57 -17.07 13.51 4.47
C SER A 57 -17.09 14.21 3.12
N ILE A 58 -15.97 14.24 2.41
CA ILE A 58 -15.89 14.94 1.13
C ILE A 58 -16.61 14.18 0.00
N ILE A 59 -16.55 12.84 -0.01
CA ILE A 59 -17.31 12.00 -0.95
C ILE A 59 -18.82 12.24 -0.80
N ARG A 60 -19.31 12.35 0.45
CA ARG A 60 -20.72 12.66 0.71
C ARG A 60 -21.10 14.07 0.22
N LYS A 61 -20.24 15.07 0.43
CA LYS A 61 -20.48 16.43 -0.08
C LYS A 61 -20.53 16.45 -1.60
N ALA A 62 -19.63 15.75 -2.27
CA ALA A 62 -19.65 15.60 -3.73
C ALA A 62 -20.95 14.95 -4.23
N LYS A 63 -21.51 13.98 -3.49
CA LYS A 63 -22.82 13.39 -3.83
C LYS A 63 -23.95 14.40 -3.80
N LEU A 64 -23.95 15.28 -2.79
CA LEU A 64 -24.97 16.32 -2.67
C LEU A 64 -24.79 17.39 -3.77
N LEU A 65 -23.56 17.76 -4.08
CA LEU A 65 -23.26 18.67 -5.20
C LEU A 65 -23.67 18.08 -6.55
N ALA A 66 -23.50 16.77 -6.76
CA ALA A 66 -23.97 16.12 -7.98
C ALA A 66 -25.49 16.27 -8.16
N ILE A 67 -26.28 16.21 -7.08
CA ILE A 67 -27.73 16.43 -7.15
C ILE A 67 -28.05 17.88 -7.56
N LEU A 68 -27.35 18.86 -6.97
CA LEU A 68 -27.49 20.28 -7.34
C LEU A 68 -27.18 20.51 -8.82
N PHE A 69 -26.06 19.97 -9.33
CA PHE A 69 -25.69 20.16 -10.73
C PHE A 69 -26.60 19.42 -11.70
N ASP A 70 -27.18 18.27 -11.31
CA ASP A 70 -28.18 17.58 -12.12
C ASP A 70 -29.45 18.44 -12.28
N GLU A 71 -29.93 19.08 -11.20
CA GLU A 71 -31.07 20.00 -11.26
C GLU A 71 -30.80 21.19 -12.20
N LEU A 72 -29.63 21.80 -12.08
CA LEU A 72 -29.22 22.94 -12.91
C LEU A 72 -29.13 22.60 -14.40
N LEU A 73 -28.86 21.33 -14.75
CA LEU A 73 -28.88 20.87 -16.14
C LEU A 73 -30.30 20.56 -16.65
N ARG A 74 -31.20 20.11 -15.78
CA ARG A 74 -32.62 19.86 -16.14
C ARG A 74 -33.37 21.15 -16.41
N ASN A 75 -33.09 22.18 -15.63
CA ASN A 75 -33.71 23.50 -15.73
C ASN A 75 -32.64 24.55 -16.05
N PRO A 76 -32.16 24.62 -17.31
CA PRO A 76 -31.10 25.53 -17.69
C PRO A 76 -31.58 26.99 -17.63
N ILE A 77 -30.94 27.80 -16.79
CA ILE A 77 -31.18 29.24 -16.67
C ILE A 77 -29.88 29.94 -17.14
N PRO A 78 -29.96 31.05 -17.89
CA PRO A 78 -28.78 31.85 -18.20
C PRO A 78 -28.12 32.32 -16.89
N PHE A 79 -26.85 31.96 -16.69
CA PHE A 79 -26.14 32.31 -15.47
C PHE A 79 -25.61 33.73 -15.53
N LEU A 80 -25.73 34.45 -14.41
CA LEU A 80 -25.06 35.73 -14.25
C LEU A 80 -23.56 35.52 -14.07
N SER A 81 -22.76 36.53 -14.40
CA SER A 81 -21.29 36.48 -14.30
C SER A 81 -20.77 36.04 -12.91
N PRO A 82 -21.35 36.46 -11.77
CA PRO A 82 -20.93 35.97 -10.44
C PRO A 82 -21.14 34.47 -10.25
N THR A 83 -22.24 33.92 -10.76
CA THR A 83 -22.57 32.49 -10.70
C THR A 83 -21.59 31.67 -11.54
N LEU A 84 -21.24 32.17 -12.73
CA LEU A 84 -20.27 31.52 -13.61
C LEU A 84 -18.90 31.42 -12.94
N LEU A 85 -18.39 32.52 -12.37
CA LEU A 85 -17.12 32.52 -11.63
C LEU A 85 -17.16 31.55 -10.44
N CYS A 86 -18.28 31.50 -9.71
CA CYS A 86 -18.45 30.55 -8.61
C CYS A 86 -18.35 29.09 -9.11
N PHE A 87 -18.92 28.76 -10.27
CA PHE A 87 -18.80 27.44 -10.88
C PHE A 87 -17.39 27.11 -11.38
N GLU A 88 -16.68 28.08 -11.94
CA GLU A 88 -15.28 27.90 -12.36
C GLU A 88 -14.38 27.57 -11.17
N GLU A 89 -14.54 28.31 -10.07
CA GLU A 89 -13.80 28.05 -8.82
C GLU A 89 -14.22 26.72 -8.18
N MET A 90 -15.52 26.40 -8.16
CA MET A 90 -15.98 25.08 -7.68
C MET A 90 -15.37 23.95 -8.49
N TYR A 91 -15.21 24.13 -9.80
CA TYR A 91 -14.59 23.13 -10.66
C TYR A 91 -13.13 22.89 -10.27
N ILE A 92 -12.38 23.96 -10.01
CA ILE A 92 -10.99 23.89 -9.54
C ILE A 92 -10.92 23.17 -8.19
N VAL A 93 -11.77 23.52 -7.23
CA VAL A 93 -11.82 22.87 -5.91
C VAL A 93 -12.15 21.39 -6.03
N LEU A 94 -13.12 21.02 -6.86
CA LEU A 94 -13.48 19.61 -7.06
C LEU A 94 -12.37 18.81 -7.76
N GLN A 95 -11.62 19.42 -8.69
CA GLN A 95 -10.44 18.76 -9.28
C GLN A 95 -9.36 18.52 -8.22
N ARG A 96 -9.14 19.48 -7.32
CA ARG A 96 -8.25 19.31 -6.16
C ARG A 96 -8.73 18.21 -5.22
N VAL A 97 -10.03 18.11 -4.97
CA VAL A 97 -10.61 17.01 -4.17
C VAL A 97 -10.37 15.66 -4.85
N LYS A 98 -10.62 15.55 -6.15
CA LYS A 98 -10.41 14.31 -6.91
C LYS A 98 -8.96 13.85 -6.82
N THR A 99 -8.02 14.74 -7.17
CA THR A 99 -6.58 14.44 -7.12
C THR A 99 -6.13 14.09 -5.71
N LEU A 100 -6.62 14.79 -4.68
CA LEU A 100 -6.34 14.48 -3.27
C LEU A 100 -6.76 13.04 -2.91
N ILE A 101 -7.95 12.59 -3.32
CA ILE A 101 -8.43 11.22 -3.04
C ILE A 101 -7.62 10.18 -3.84
N GLU A 102 -7.34 10.44 -5.11
CA GLU A 102 -6.56 9.56 -5.98
C GLU A 102 -5.13 9.36 -5.46
N ASP A 103 -4.46 10.44 -5.04
CA ASP A 103 -3.13 10.39 -4.43
C ASP A 103 -3.12 9.49 -3.18
N CYS A 104 -4.12 9.66 -2.30
CA CYS A 104 -4.23 8.87 -1.07
C CYS A 104 -4.55 7.40 -1.34
N SER A 105 -5.32 7.11 -2.40
CA SER A 105 -5.79 5.75 -2.70
C SER A 105 -4.73 4.94 -3.45
N ASN A 106 -3.96 5.60 -4.31
CA ASN A 106 -2.93 4.96 -5.11
C ASN A 106 -1.57 4.94 -4.40
N GLY A 107 -1.30 5.89 -3.50
CA GLY A 107 -0.04 6.07 -2.77
C GLY A 107 0.43 4.89 -1.91
N SER A 108 1.67 5.00 -1.41
CA SER A 108 2.16 4.13 -0.33
C SER A 108 1.36 4.39 0.95
N ARG A 109 0.98 3.30 1.63
CA ARG A 109 0.21 3.37 2.87
C ARG A 109 1.06 3.87 4.03
N MET A 110 2.31 3.42 4.10
CA MET A 110 3.29 3.87 5.09
C MET A 110 3.59 5.36 4.91
N TRP A 111 3.75 5.82 3.68
CA TRP A 111 4.00 7.23 3.42
C TRP A 111 2.80 8.10 3.75
N LEU A 112 1.59 7.66 3.36
CA LEU A 112 0.35 8.33 3.75
C LEU A 112 0.21 8.43 5.29
N LEU A 113 0.62 7.40 6.03
CA LEU A 113 0.64 7.42 7.48
C LEU A 113 1.57 8.52 8.03
N ILE A 114 2.77 8.66 7.48
CA ILE A 114 3.70 9.72 7.89
C ILE A 114 3.13 11.12 7.61
N GLN A 115 2.41 11.27 6.50
CA GLN A 115 1.79 12.52 6.06
C GLN A 115 0.35 12.75 6.55
N THR A 116 -0.17 11.93 7.46
CA THR A 116 -1.60 11.98 7.80
C THR A 116 -2.06 13.38 8.27
N GLU A 117 -1.20 14.10 9.01
CA GLU A 117 -1.48 15.46 9.47
C GLU A 117 -1.63 16.46 8.32
N SER A 118 -0.67 16.50 7.40
CA SER A 118 -0.71 17.43 6.26
C SER A 118 -1.87 17.11 5.33
N VAL A 119 -2.15 15.83 5.08
CA VAL A 119 -3.24 15.41 4.19
C VAL A 119 -4.61 15.71 4.81
N ALA A 120 -4.79 15.51 6.12
CA ALA A 120 -6.03 15.91 6.79
C ALA A 120 -6.25 17.42 6.75
N SER A 121 -5.19 18.22 6.90
CA SER A 121 -5.25 19.67 6.69
C SER A 121 -5.66 20.02 5.26
N SER A 122 -5.11 19.35 4.24
CA SER A 122 -5.55 19.54 2.85
C SER A 122 -7.03 19.23 2.63
N PHE A 123 -7.58 18.17 3.25
CA PHE A 123 -9.03 17.89 3.19
C PHE A 123 -9.86 19.00 3.85
N TYR A 124 -9.36 19.55 4.96
CA TYR A 124 -10.02 20.67 5.62
C TYR A 124 -9.98 21.94 4.77
N GLU A 125 -8.83 22.28 4.18
CA GLU A 125 -8.66 23.44 3.29
C GLU A 125 -9.62 23.41 2.11
N VAL A 126 -9.70 22.28 1.37
CA VAL A 126 -10.65 22.17 0.25
C VAL A 126 -12.11 22.20 0.72
N THR A 127 -12.39 21.76 1.95
CA THR A 127 -13.74 21.88 2.53
C THR A 127 -14.08 23.32 2.88
N LEU A 128 -13.10 24.09 3.37
CA LEU A 128 -13.26 25.51 3.68
C LEU A 128 -13.47 26.32 2.40
N GLU A 129 -12.65 26.10 1.38
CA GLU A 129 -12.81 26.72 0.06
C GLU A 129 -14.21 26.42 -0.51
N LEU A 130 -14.66 25.17 -0.45
CA LEU A 130 -16.03 24.81 -0.85
C LEU A 130 -17.10 25.54 -0.01
N SER A 131 -16.89 25.72 1.31
CA SER A 131 -17.78 26.53 2.14
C SER A 131 -17.89 27.95 1.63
N THR A 132 -16.74 28.60 1.35
CA THR A 132 -16.71 29.99 0.89
C THR A 132 -17.44 30.17 -0.44
N LEU A 133 -17.27 29.24 -1.38
CA LEU A 133 -17.95 29.26 -2.67
C LEU A 133 -19.46 29.05 -2.52
N LEU A 134 -19.85 28.13 -1.65
CA LEU A 134 -21.25 27.92 -1.36
C LEU A 134 -21.86 29.13 -0.67
N ASP A 135 -21.16 29.84 0.22
CA ASP A 135 -21.69 31.01 0.92
C ASP A 135 -21.95 32.20 -0.03
N ILE A 136 -21.13 32.38 -1.07
CA ILE A 136 -21.34 33.41 -2.11
C ILE A 136 -22.28 32.98 -3.23
N PHE A 137 -22.70 31.70 -3.27
CA PHE A 137 -23.56 31.18 -4.31
C PHE A 137 -24.96 31.85 -4.27
N PRO A 138 -25.43 32.46 -5.37
CA PRO A 138 -26.66 33.26 -5.36
C PRO A 138 -27.90 32.37 -5.49
N VAL A 139 -28.29 31.70 -4.40
CA VAL A 139 -29.44 30.78 -4.34
C VAL A 139 -30.75 31.48 -4.72
N GLU A 140 -30.91 32.76 -4.36
CA GLU A 140 -32.12 33.53 -4.61
C GLU A 140 -32.28 33.96 -6.08
N GLU A 141 -31.17 34.04 -6.83
CA GLU A 141 -31.17 34.44 -8.24
C GLU A 141 -31.37 33.26 -9.19
N ILE A 142 -31.26 32.03 -8.66
CA ILE A 142 -31.42 30.79 -9.41
C ILE A 142 -32.76 30.19 -9.02
N ASP A 143 -33.63 29.94 -10.00
CA ASP A 143 -34.94 29.33 -9.81
C ASP A 143 -34.81 27.83 -9.48
N LEU A 144 -34.34 27.54 -8.27
CA LEU A 144 -34.16 26.20 -7.71
C LEU A 144 -35.43 25.76 -6.99
N SER A 145 -35.77 24.48 -7.11
CA SER A 145 -36.82 23.86 -6.31
C SER A 145 -36.51 23.95 -4.80
N GLN A 146 -37.55 24.01 -3.96
CA GLN A 146 -37.41 24.17 -2.52
C GLN A 146 -36.50 23.10 -1.89
N ASP A 147 -36.65 21.84 -2.31
CA ASP A 147 -35.83 20.72 -1.85
C ASP A 147 -34.33 20.94 -2.14
N ILE A 148 -34.01 21.55 -3.29
CA ILE A 148 -32.63 21.82 -3.71
C ILE A 148 -32.07 23.05 -2.98
N GLN A 149 -32.90 24.05 -2.69
CA GLN A 149 -32.48 25.16 -1.83
C GLN A 149 -32.12 24.67 -0.41
N GLU A 150 -32.96 23.79 0.17
CA GLU A 150 -32.68 23.15 1.45
C GLU A 150 -31.40 22.29 1.40
N LEU A 151 -31.17 21.59 0.28
CA LEU A 151 -29.94 20.85 0.02
C LEU A 151 -28.70 21.77 0.03
N VAL A 152 -28.76 22.94 -0.63
CA VAL A 152 -27.64 23.90 -0.62
C VAL A 152 -27.35 24.39 0.80
N ILE A 153 -28.39 24.72 1.57
CA ILE A 153 -28.27 25.12 2.98
C ILE A 153 -27.63 24.00 3.81
N LEU A 154 -28.02 22.74 3.57
CA LEU A 154 -27.43 21.58 4.22
C LEU A 154 -25.93 21.45 3.92
N ILE A 155 -25.52 21.59 2.65
CA ILE A 155 -24.12 21.49 2.25
C ILE A 155 -23.31 22.64 2.89
N ARG A 156 -23.80 23.89 2.83
CA ARG A 156 -23.19 25.05 3.50
C ARG A 156 -22.93 24.79 4.98
N ARG A 157 -23.94 24.29 5.70
CA ARG A 157 -23.82 23.96 7.12
C ARG A 157 -22.81 22.85 7.37
N GLN A 158 -22.79 21.81 6.54
CA GLN A 158 -21.83 20.71 6.67
C GLN A 158 -20.39 21.10 6.35
N CYS A 159 -20.17 22.09 5.49
CA CYS A 159 -18.84 22.63 5.18
C CYS A 159 -18.36 23.60 6.27
N SER A 160 -19.19 24.55 6.69
CA SER A 160 -18.83 25.55 7.72
C SER A 160 -18.59 24.96 9.11
N GLN A 161 -19.27 23.86 9.45
CA GLN A 161 -19.05 23.15 10.72
C GLN A 161 -17.89 22.15 10.65
N ALA A 162 -17.26 21.96 9.49
CA ALA A 162 -16.11 21.08 9.37
C ALA A 162 -14.96 21.64 10.22
N LYS A 163 -14.19 20.73 10.81
CA LYS A 163 -12.96 21.05 11.55
C LYS A 163 -11.86 20.11 11.06
N THR A 164 -10.62 20.53 11.21
CA THR A 164 -9.48 19.62 11.05
C THR A 164 -9.69 18.43 11.97
N PHE A 165 -9.70 17.23 11.38
CA PHE A 165 -9.92 16.00 12.12
C PHE A 165 -8.80 15.00 11.79
N LEU A 166 -8.06 14.66 12.84
CA LEU A 166 -7.10 13.58 12.85
C LEU A 166 -7.67 12.47 13.71
N ASP A 167 -7.82 11.28 13.13
CA ASP A 167 -8.27 10.13 13.90
C ASP A 167 -7.20 9.79 14.95
N PRO A 168 -7.56 9.68 16.25
CA PRO A 168 -6.61 9.26 17.27
C PRO A 168 -5.95 7.92 16.93
N ASN A 169 -6.63 7.02 16.22
CA ASN A 169 -6.05 5.75 15.79
C ASN A 169 -4.94 5.95 14.75
N ASP A 170 -5.17 6.83 13.76
CA ASP A 170 -4.18 7.16 12.74
C ASP A 170 -2.94 7.82 13.39
N TYR A 171 -3.16 8.74 14.34
CA TYR A 171 -2.10 9.38 15.11
C TYR A 171 -1.27 8.37 15.92
N ASN A 172 -1.94 7.48 16.66
CA ASN A 172 -1.28 6.46 17.45
C ASN A 172 -0.50 5.47 16.58
N LEU A 173 -1.07 5.07 15.43
CA LEU A 173 -0.41 4.17 14.49
C LEU A 173 0.86 4.80 13.90
N ARG A 174 0.80 6.10 13.57
CA ARG A 174 1.96 6.87 13.12
C ARG A 174 3.06 6.88 14.18
N LEU A 175 2.71 7.17 15.43
CA LEU A 175 3.67 7.16 16.55
C LEU A 175 4.31 5.78 16.74
N GLN A 176 3.52 4.70 16.64
CA GLN A 176 4.03 3.32 16.71
C GLN A 176 5.05 3.03 15.62
N VAL A 177 4.76 3.40 14.36
CA VAL A 177 5.69 3.21 13.23
C VAL A 177 6.99 4.02 13.44
N LEU A 178 6.89 5.28 13.86
CA LEU A 178 8.06 6.11 14.16
C LEU A 178 8.92 5.51 15.28
N THR A 179 8.27 5.02 16.34
CA THR A 179 8.96 4.34 17.45
C THR A 179 9.68 3.08 16.97
N MET A 180 9.05 2.30 16.08
CA MET A 180 9.67 1.10 15.51
C MET A 180 10.89 1.43 14.65
N LEU A 181 10.81 2.50 13.83
CA LEU A 181 11.95 2.99 13.09
C LEU A 181 13.11 3.39 14.01
N ASP A 182 12.81 4.07 15.13
CA ASP A 182 13.83 4.47 16.10
C ASP A 182 14.46 3.29 16.84
N LEU A 183 13.69 2.24 17.16
CA LEU A 183 14.23 0.99 17.72
C LEU A 183 15.20 0.32 16.74
N ILE A 184 14.82 0.21 15.47
CA ILE A 184 15.67 -0.38 14.43
C ILE A 184 16.95 0.45 14.25
N ARG A 185 16.87 1.78 14.26
CA ARG A 185 18.04 2.67 14.21
C ARG A 185 18.99 2.43 15.39
N LYS A 186 18.46 2.12 16.57
CA LYS A 186 19.22 1.75 17.78
C LYS A 186 19.66 0.28 17.79
N GLN A 187 19.47 -0.45 16.70
CA GLN A 187 19.78 -1.88 16.55
C GLN A 187 19.03 -2.78 17.56
N ILE A 188 17.87 -2.33 18.04
CA ILE A 188 17.00 -3.09 18.92
C ILE A 188 16.02 -3.86 18.06
N VAL A 189 15.95 -5.18 18.26
CA VAL A 189 15.01 -6.06 17.53
C VAL A 189 13.57 -5.70 17.94
N PRO A 190 12.71 -5.30 16.98
CA PRO A 190 11.30 -5.03 17.28
C PRO A 190 10.54 -6.29 17.72
N ASP A 191 9.57 -6.11 18.61
CA ASP A 191 8.66 -7.17 19.03
C ASP A 191 7.80 -7.65 17.85
N HIS A 192 7.87 -8.95 17.56
CA HIS A 192 7.15 -9.57 16.46
C HIS A 192 5.63 -9.36 16.56
N SER A 193 5.06 -9.45 17.76
CA SER A 193 3.61 -9.33 17.96
C SER A 193 3.11 -7.92 17.62
N LYS A 194 3.82 -6.90 18.11
CA LYS A 194 3.54 -5.48 17.81
C LYS A 194 3.77 -5.15 16.34
N LEU A 195 4.83 -5.71 15.74
CA LEU A 195 5.09 -5.54 14.31
C LEU A 195 3.94 -6.10 13.46
N ALA A 196 3.45 -7.31 13.80
CA ALA A 196 2.32 -7.92 13.12
C ALA A 196 1.03 -7.08 13.27
N GLU A 197 0.76 -6.56 14.46
CA GLU A 197 -0.41 -5.71 14.73
C GLU A 197 -0.39 -4.41 13.89
N ILE A 198 0.75 -3.72 13.84
CA ILE A 198 0.92 -2.49 13.04
C ILE A 198 0.69 -2.77 11.55
N PHE A 199 1.27 -3.85 11.04
CA PHE A 199 1.16 -4.21 9.63
C PHE A 199 -0.26 -4.67 9.27
N ASP A 200 -0.97 -5.36 10.17
CA ASP A 200 -2.37 -5.71 9.97
C ASP A 200 -3.26 -4.46 9.89
N LYS A 201 -3.04 -3.47 10.78
CA LYS A 201 -3.76 -2.18 10.76
C LYS A 201 -3.53 -1.39 9.47
N LEU A 202 -2.34 -1.48 8.87
CA LEU A 202 -2.02 -0.90 7.57
C LEU A 202 -2.48 -1.76 6.37
N GLY A 203 -3.07 -2.92 6.64
CA GLY A 203 -3.52 -3.88 5.61
C GLY A 203 -2.37 -4.55 4.85
N LEU A 204 -1.16 -4.56 5.41
CA LEU A 204 0.04 -5.21 4.87
C LEU A 204 0.13 -6.64 5.41
N ARG A 205 -0.81 -7.49 4.99
CA ARG A 205 -1.13 -8.79 5.61
C ARG A 205 -0.35 -9.98 5.08
N ASN A 206 0.46 -9.79 4.05
CA ASN A 206 1.19 -10.88 3.40
C ASN A 206 2.41 -10.36 2.63
N SER A 207 3.22 -11.30 2.13
CA SER A 207 4.43 -10.99 1.37
C SER A 207 4.16 -10.20 0.08
N SER A 208 3.02 -10.41 -0.60
CA SER A 208 2.70 -9.68 -1.84
C SER A 208 2.32 -8.23 -1.58
N THR A 209 1.46 -7.96 -0.60
CA THR A 209 1.10 -6.59 -0.19
C THR A 209 2.31 -5.80 0.31
N CYS A 210 3.24 -6.45 1.03
CA CYS A 210 4.51 -5.81 1.40
C CYS A 210 5.39 -5.50 0.19
N LYS A 211 5.37 -6.34 -0.85
CA LYS A 211 6.13 -6.10 -2.09
C LYS A 211 5.57 -4.90 -2.85
N GLU A 212 4.26 -4.85 -3.02
CA GLU A 212 3.55 -3.71 -3.65
C GLU A 212 3.80 -2.40 -2.88
N GLU A 213 3.84 -2.46 -1.56
CA GLU A 213 4.15 -1.32 -0.71
C GLU A 213 5.61 -0.86 -0.88
N ILE A 214 6.57 -1.78 -1.00
CA ILE A 214 7.97 -1.45 -1.29
C ILE A 214 8.09 -0.76 -2.66
N GLU A 215 7.46 -1.31 -3.70
CA GLU A 215 7.46 -0.70 -5.05
C GLU A 215 6.84 0.71 -5.02
N SER A 216 5.76 0.89 -4.25
CA SER A 216 5.11 2.19 -4.08
C SER A 216 6.00 3.19 -3.32
N LEU A 217 6.71 2.76 -2.29
CA LEU A 217 7.67 3.58 -1.55
C LEU A 217 8.89 3.94 -2.41
N GLU A 218 9.40 3.01 -3.23
CA GLU A 218 10.51 3.27 -4.16
C GLU A 218 10.12 4.34 -5.20
N ALA A 219 8.89 4.30 -5.72
CA ALA A 219 8.36 5.37 -6.56
C ALA A 219 8.27 6.71 -5.81
N GLU A 220 7.96 6.68 -4.51
CA GLU A 220 7.88 7.88 -3.68
C GLU A 220 9.24 8.55 -3.48
N VAL A 221 10.33 7.78 -3.32
CA VAL A 221 11.71 8.32 -3.24
C VAL A 221 12.01 9.21 -4.45
N GLN A 222 11.58 8.80 -5.65
CA GLN A 222 11.81 9.56 -6.87
C GLN A 222 10.98 10.85 -6.94
N ASN A 223 9.87 10.91 -6.22
CA ASN A 223 8.99 12.08 -6.18
C ASN A 223 9.50 13.17 -5.23
N GLN A 224 10.23 12.78 -4.18
CA GLN A 224 10.74 13.69 -3.15
C GLN A 224 11.90 14.58 -3.64
N ILE A 225 11.88 15.86 -3.23
CA ILE A 225 12.92 16.84 -3.59
C ILE A 225 13.99 16.90 -2.50
N ASP A 226 13.57 17.00 -1.26
CA ASP A 226 14.47 17.20 -0.13
C ASP A 226 15.10 15.87 0.33
N GLU A 227 16.38 15.92 0.70
CA GLU A 227 17.12 14.73 1.13
C GLU A 227 16.58 14.14 2.44
N LYS A 228 15.93 14.96 3.28
CA LYS A 228 15.34 14.50 4.54
C LYS A 228 14.16 13.56 4.26
N SER A 229 13.19 13.96 3.46
CA SER A 229 12.04 13.13 3.10
C SER A 229 12.47 11.87 2.35
N LYS A 230 13.45 11.96 1.44
CA LYS A 230 14.05 10.76 0.82
C LYS A 230 14.58 9.78 1.87
N SER A 231 15.33 10.26 2.85
CA SER A 231 15.87 9.41 3.92
C SER A 231 14.76 8.77 4.78
N GLU A 232 13.66 9.49 5.01
CA GLU A 232 12.49 8.97 5.73
C GLU A 232 11.80 7.87 4.93
N VAL A 233 11.58 8.07 3.62
CA VAL A 233 11.00 7.05 2.73
C VAL A 233 11.91 5.81 2.65
N VAL A 234 13.23 5.99 2.55
CA VAL A 234 14.20 4.88 2.56
C VAL A 234 14.15 4.11 3.87
N ALA A 235 13.99 4.78 5.02
CA ALA A 235 13.82 4.13 6.30
C ALA A 235 12.52 3.30 6.37
N LEU A 236 11.42 3.80 5.79
CA LEU A 236 10.17 3.04 5.66
C LEU A 236 10.34 1.81 4.76
N ILE A 237 11.05 1.93 3.63
CA ILE A 237 11.39 0.78 2.78
C ILE A 237 12.14 -0.29 3.58
N GLY A 238 13.12 0.13 4.39
CA GLY A 238 13.86 -0.76 5.29
C GLY A 238 12.94 -1.49 6.28
N LEU A 239 12.02 -0.77 6.92
CA LEU A 239 11.05 -1.35 7.85
C LEU A 239 10.12 -2.36 7.16
N VAL A 240 9.57 -2.03 5.98
CA VAL A 240 8.68 -2.95 5.25
C VAL A 240 9.44 -4.19 4.77
N ARG A 241 10.70 -4.05 4.31
CA ARG A 241 11.56 -5.19 3.96
C ARG A 241 11.83 -6.08 5.16
N TYR A 242 12.16 -5.49 6.30
CA TYR A 242 12.38 -6.21 7.56
C TYR A 242 11.12 -7.00 7.96
N ALA A 243 9.97 -6.32 8.04
CA ALA A 243 8.72 -6.93 8.43
C ALA A 243 8.27 -8.02 7.47
N LYS A 244 8.44 -7.82 6.16
CA LYS A 244 8.17 -8.85 5.15
C LYS A 244 8.93 -10.15 5.46
N CYS A 245 10.23 -10.05 5.73
CA CYS A 245 11.07 -11.22 6.04
C CYS A 245 10.68 -11.88 7.36
N VAL A 246 10.41 -11.08 8.40
CA VAL A 246 10.14 -11.56 9.76
C VAL A 246 8.75 -12.17 9.90
N LEU A 247 7.73 -11.51 9.33
CA LEU A 247 6.33 -11.92 9.46
C LEU A 247 5.93 -12.99 8.42
N TYR A 248 6.48 -12.92 7.21
CA TYR A 248 6.01 -13.73 6.07
C TYR A 248 7.10 -14.60 5.45
N GLY A 249 8.31 -14.60 6.01
CA GLY A 249 9.45 -15.34 5.51
C GLY A 249 10.06 -14.73 4.26
N ALA A 250 11.28 -15.19 3.91
CA ALA A 250 11.86 -14.87 2.62
C ALA A 250 10.99 -15.49 1.52
N SER A 251 10.60 -14.68 0.53
CA SER A 251 10.08 -15.20 -0.73
C SER A 251 11.24 -15.89 -1.45
N THR A 252 11.62 -17.10 -1.03
CA THR A 252 12.35 -17.98 -1.95
C THR A 252 11.45 -18.12 -3.17
N PRO A 253 11.92 -17.89 -4.40
CA PRO A 253 11.12 -18.20 -5.56
C PRO A 253 10.70 -19.64 -5.40
N THR A 254 9.40 -19.85 -5.23
CA THR A 254 8.82 -21.18 -5.26
C THR A 254 9.10 -21.71 -6.64
N SER A 255 10.22 -22.42 -6.79
CA SER A 255 10.23 -23.54 -7.71
C SER A 255 9.04 -24.37 -7.26
N ASP A 256 8.07 -24.52 -8.15
CA ASP A 256 7.01 -25.48 -8.01
C ASP A 256 7.68 -26.87 -7.91
N ARG A 257 8.05 -27.24 -6.69
CA ARG A 257 8.67 -28.49 -6.33
C ARG A 257 8.05 -28.91 -5.02
N ARG A 258 6.81 -29.39 -5.15
CA ARG A 258 6.49 -30.72 -4.64
C ARG A 258 7.36 -31.77 -5.34
N GLN A 259 8.69 -31.62 -5.29
CA GLN A 259 9.57 -32.74 -5.49
C GLN A 259 9.81 -33.30 -4.11
N ARG A 260 9.24 -34.48 -3.90
CA ARG A 260 9.84 -35.49 -3.04
C ARG A 260 11.36 -35.35 -3.19
N LYS A 261 12.06 -35.09 -2.08
CA LYS A 261 13.53 -35.10 -2.04
C LYS A 261 14.02 -36.42 -2.63
N VAL A 262 14.36 -36.41 -3.93
CA VAL A 262 15.28 -37.39 -4.49
C VAL A 262 16.64 -36.74 -4.25
N VAL A 263 17.29 -37.24 -3.20
CA VAL A 263 18.67 -36.93 -2.87
C VAL A 263 19.51 -37.28 -4.11
N PRO A 264 20.45 -36.42 -4.57
CA PRO A 264 21.31 -36.77 -5.68
C PRO A 264 22.13 -38.00 -5.29
N GLU A 265 22.24 -38.96 -6.22
CA GLU A 265 22.98 -40.21 -6.06
C GLU A 265 24.39 -39.94 -5.55
N ALA A 266 24.59 -40.02 -4.24
CA ALA A 266 25.88 -40.29 -3.66
C ALA A 266 26.33 -41.66 -4.18
N ASN A 267 27.60 -41.80 -4.56
CA ASN A 267 28.21 -43.06 -4.96
C ASN A 267 28.17 -44.08 -3.80
N ILE A 268 27.03 -44.74 -3.64
CA ILE A 268 26.78 -45.75 -2.61
C ILE A 268 27.55 -47.01 -3.01
N PRO A 269 28.45 -47.55 -2.16
CA PRO A 269 29.15 -48.81 -2.40
C PRO A 269 28.17 -49.96 -2.64
N SER A 270 28.51 -50.87 -3.56
CA SER A 270 27.63 -51.99 -3.97
C SER A 270 27.18 -52.88 -2.82
N ALA A 271 27.96 -52.96 -1.73
CA ALA A 271 27.63 -53.72 -0.53
C ALA A 271 26.34 -53.24 0.19
N PHE A 272 25.87 -52.02 -0.09
CA PHE A 272 24.66 -51.46 0.52
C PHE A 272 23.48 -51.37 -0.45
N ARG A 273 23.63 -51.95 -1.64
CA ARG A 273 22.59 -52.00 -2.67
C ARG A 273 21.95 -53.37 -2.71
N CYS A 274 20.65 -53.40 -2.97
CA CYS A 274 19.95 -54.65 -3.23
C CYS A 274 20.50 -55.27 -4.54
N PRO A 275 20.87 -56.56 -4.56
CA PRO A 275 21.40 -57.22 -5.77
C PRO A 275 20.45 -57.21 -6.97
N ILE A 276 19.14 -57.05 -6.72
CA ILE A 276 18.10 -57.12 -7.75
C ILE A 276 17.68 -55.72 -8.21
N SER A 277 17.40 -54.81 -7.28
CA SER A 277 16.90 -53.47 -7.62
C SER A 277 18.00 -52.41 -7.74
N LEU A 278 19.24 -52.69 -7.29
CA LEU A 278 20.36 -51.74 -7.23
C LEU A 278 20.12 -50.47 -6.38
N ASP A 279 18.98 -50.39 -5.71
CA ASP A 279 18.63 -49.34 -4.76
C ASP A 279 19.28 -49.58 -3.38
N LEU A 280 19.52 -48.48 -2.65
CA LEU A 280 20.04 -48.51 -1.28
C LEU A 280 19.09 -49.28 -0.34
N MET A 281 19.61 -50.32 0.32
CA MET A 281 18.85 -51.08 1.31
C MET A 281 18.53 -50.20 2.52
N ARG A 282 17.25 -49.95 2.79
CA ARG A 282 16.80 -49.11 3.92
C ARG A 282 16.73 -49.85 5.26
N ASP A 283 16.79 -51.18 5.24
CA ASP A 283 16.74 -51.98 6.46
C ASP A 283 17.44 -53.35 6.23
N PRO A 284 18.79 -53.42 6.38
CA PRO A 284 19.49 -54.68 6.19
C PRO A 284 19.21 -55.63 7.37
N VAL A 285 18.54 -56.74 7.09
CA VAL A 285 18.35 -57.82 8.07
C VAL A 285 19.71 -58.51 8.27
N VAL A 286 20.34 -58.27 9.42
CA VAL A 286 21.56 -58.99 9.82
C VAL A 286 21.15 -60.38 10.28
N VAL A 287 21.31 -61.38 9.42
CA VAL A 287 21.25 -62.79 9.83
C VAL A 287 22.57 -63.08 10.53
N ALA A 288 22.57 -63.04 11.86
CA ALA A 288 23.69 -63.51 12.67
C ALA A 288 23.80 -65.03 12.50
N THR A 289 24.56 -65.49 11.50
CA THR A 289 25.03 -66.88 11.48
C THR A 289 26.14 -67.02 12.52
N ALA A 290 25.74 -67.32 13.75
CA ALA A 290 26.61 -67.96 14.71
C ALA A 290 26.86 -69.39 14.25
N ARG A 291 28.05 -69.67 13.70
CA ARG A 291 28.64 -71.01 13.78
C ARG A 291 30.16 -70.89 13.84
N HIS A 292 30.65 -71.15 15.04
CA HIS A 292 32.04 -71.43 15.40
C HIS A 292 32.69 -72.45 14.44
N THR A 293 33.99 -72.34 14.18
CA THR A 293 34.98 -73.20 14.87
C THR A 293 36.36 -72.54 14.87
N ILE A 294 36.95 -72.51 16.06
CA ILE A 294 38.37 -72.23 16.30
C ILE A 294 39.12 -73.52 15.98
N GLU A 295 40.09 -73.47 15.08
CA GLU A 295 41.21 -74.41 15.04
C GLU A 295 42.52 -73.61 14.84
N SER A 296 43.35 -73.60 15.87
CA SER A 296 44.80 -73.36 15.79
C SER A 296 45.50 -74.73 15.66
N PRO A 297 46.80 -74.88 15.33
CA PRO A 297 47.86 -73.91 14.98
C PRO A 297 48.73 -74.35 13.77
N SER A 298 49.76 -73.58 13.38
CA SER A 298 51.18 -74.05 13.19
C SER A 298 52.02 -73.11 12.30
N ILE A 299 52.92 -72.36 12.95
CA ILE A 299 54.38 -72.29 12.71
C ILE A 299 54.88 -72.18 11.25
N ASN A 300 55.35 -70.99 10.85
CA ASN A 300 56.77 -70.71 10.50
C ASN A 300 56.93 -69.41 9.69
N GLY A 301 57.95 -68.62 10.04
CA GLY A 301 58.75 -67.96 9.01
C GLY A 301 58.77 -66.44 8.98
N LEU A 302 59.74 -65.88 9.72
CA LEU A 302 60.70 -64.87 9.25
C LEU A 302 60.30 -63.37 9.18
N ASN A 303 61.00 -62.64 10.06
CA ASN A 303 61.78 -61.40 9.82
C ASN A 303 61.04 -60.08 9.60
N LEU A 304 61.19 -59.15 10.57
CA LEU A 304 62.01 -57.91 10.52
C LEU A 304 61.40 -56.87 9.54
N ASP A 305 60.99 -55.66 9.93
CA ASP A 305 61.71 -54.70 10.76
C ASP A 305 60.80 -53.59 11.34
N THR A 306 61.04 -53.30 12.61
CA THR A 306 61.14 -51.97 13.28
C THR A 306 61.15 -50.74 12.34
N THR A 307 60.40 -49.65 12.53
CA THR A 307 60.69 -48.57 13.51
C THR A 307 59.62 -47.45 13.58
N ARG A 308 59.41 -46.93 14.81
CA ARG A 308 58.90 -45.64 15.34
C ARG A 308 58.52 -44.50 14.36
N VAL A 309 57.37 -43.84 14.51
CA VAL A 309 57.00 -42.77 15.49
C VAL A 309 57.95 -41.56 15.48
N GLN A 310 57.55 -40.49 14.78
CA GLN A 310 57.11 -39.22 15.35
C GLN A 310 56.34 -38.39 14.32
#